data_AF-A0A918RV58-F1
#
_entry.id   AF-A0A918RV58-F1
#
_cell.length_a   1.000
_cell.length_b   1.000
_cell.length_c   1.000
_cell.angle_alpha   90.00
_cell.angle_beta   90.00
_cell.angle_gamma   90.00
#
_symmetry.space_group_name_H-M   'P 1'
#
loop_
_entity.id
_entity.type
_entity.pdbx_description
1 polymer ?
#
loop_
_entity_poly.entity_id
_entity_poly.type
_entity_poly.pdbx_seq_one_letter_code
_entity_poly.pdbx_strand_id
1 'polypeptide(L)'
;MPRTHAETMAIATLAEEIGYEHPPAHLEPTGMMYRDPTWNDLVDFFREHTDSWSDAICVYCATRWNESIDDVNMRTDSWFASTLRRLDLEDDPDAIVSFN
;
A
#
# COMPACT_ATOMS: atom_id res chain seq x y z
N MET A 1 -18.31 3.26 10.91
CA MET A 1 -18.05 3.53 12.33
C MET A 1 -16.76 4.33 12.41
N PRO A 2 -16.61 5.31 13.32
CA PRO A 2 -15.29 5.92 13.57
C PRO A 2 -14.33 4.88 14.16
N ARG A 3 -13.03 4.99 13.87
CA ARG A 3 -11.98 4.10 14.41
C ARG A 3 -11.95 4.12 15.94
N THR A 4 -11.69 2.96 16.50
CA THR A 4 -11.41 2.75 17.92
C THR A 4 -9.99 3.20 18.28
N HIS A 5 -9.76 3.40 19.58
CA HIS A 5 -8.42 3.70 20.09
C HIS A 5 -7.42 2.58 19.81
N ALA A 6 -7.86 1.32 19.92
CA ALA A 6 -7.01 0.16 19.62
C ALA A 6 -6.55 0.15 18.16
N GLU A 7 -7.44 0.42 17.21
CA GLU A 7 -7.09 0.53 15.79
C GLU A 7 -6.14 1.69 15.52
N THR A 8 -6.31 2.81 16.22
CA THR A 8 -5.40 3.96 16.11
C THR A 8 -3.99 3.59 16.59
N MET A 9 -3.89 2.88 17.73
CA MET A 9 -2.61 2.41 18.27
C MET A 9 -1.96 1.38 17.34
N ALA A 10 -2.73 0.45 16.78
CA ALA A 10 -2.21 -0.56 15.86
C ALA A 10 -1.59 0.08 14.60
N ILE A 11 -2.24 1.11 14.04
CA ILE A 11 -1.70 1.85 12.89
C ILE A 11 -0.42 2.58 13.26
N ALA A 12 -0.35 3.20 14.44
CA ALA A 12 0.85 3.89 14.89
C ALA A 12 2.02 2.91 15.12
N THR A 13 1.76 1.76 15.74
CA THR A 13 2.75 0.70 15.93
C THR A 13 3.25 0.17 14.59
N LEU A 14 2.35 -0.16 13.66
CA LEU A 14 2.75 -0.62 12.33
C LEU A 14 3.57 0.43 11.57
N ALA A 15 3.16 1.71 11.66
CA ALA A 15 3.89 2.81 11.04
C ALA A 15 5.32 2.95 11.60
N GLU A 16 5.50 2.77 12.91
CA GLU A 16 6.82 2.78 13.54
C GLU A 16 7.66 1.57 13.12
N GLU A 17 7.06 0.37 13.09
CA GLU A 17 7.73 -0.88 12.73
C GLU A 17 8.30 -0.87 11.31
N ILE A 18 7.59 -0.27 10.35
CA ILE A 18 8.01 -0.24 8.93
C ILE A 18 8.79 1.02 8.55
N GLY A 19 9.05 1.91 9.51
CA GLY A 19 9.69 3.20 9.25
C GLY A 19 8.86 4.11 8.33
N TYR A 20 7.53 4.12 8.49
CA TYR A 20 6.61 4.81 7.59
C TYR A 20 6.96 6.30 7.44
N GLU A 21 7.22 6.71 6.19
CA GLU A 21 7.35 8.10 5.79
C GLU A 21 6.10 8.54 5.03
N HIS A 22 5.51 9.68 5.43
CA HIS A 22 4.35 10.18 4.71
C HIS A 22 4.74 10.65 3.30
N PRO A 23 4.04 10.25 2.24
CA PRO A 23 4.41 10.58 0.88
C PRO A 23 4.28 12.10 0.63
N PRO A 24 5.12 12.67 -0.25
CA PRO A 24 4.99 14.06 -0.65
C PRO A 24 3.67 14.31 -1.39
N ALA A 25 3.12 15.53 -1.27
CA ALA A 25 1.79 15.87 -1.77
C ALA A 25 1.56 15.66 -3.27
N HIS A 26 2.62 15.63 -4.10
CA HIS A 26 2.48 15.36 -5.53
C HIS A 26 2.22 13.88 -5.85
N LEU A 27 2.47 12.97 -4.90
CA LEU A 27 2.15 11.55 -4.99
C LEU A 27 0.78 11.22 -4.37
N GLU A 28 -0.04 12.25 -4.11
CA GLU A 28 -1.37 12.06 -3.55
C GLU A 28 -2.33 11.55 -4.64
N PRO A 29 -2.86 10.31 -4.54
CA PRO A 29 -3.76 9.79 -5.54
C PRO A 29 -5.10 10.53 -5.54
N THR A 30 -5.60 10.78 -6.74
CA THR A 30 -6.85 11.50 -7.03
C THR A 30 -7.98 10.58 -7.49
N GLY A 31 -7.65 9.34 -7.89
CA GLY A 31 -8.59 8.37 -8.41
C GLY A 31 -8.48 6.98 -7.79
N MET A 32 -9.24 6.05 -8.38
CA MET A 32 -9.26 4.65 -7.96
C MET A 32 -7.92 3.96 -8.27
N MET A 33 -7.54 3.01 -7.41
CA MET A 33 -6.28 2.26 -7.46
C MET A 33 -5.94 1.65 -8.83
N TYR A 34 -6.93 1.07 -9.53
CA TYR A 34 -6.71 0.47 -10.86
C TYR A 34 -6.68 1.47 -12.02
N ARG A 35 -6.93 2.76 -11.78
CA ARG A 35 -7.08 3.77 -12.83
C ARG A 35 -6.10 4.92 -12.71
N ASP A 36 -5.74 5.28 -11.49
CA ASP A 36 -4.85 6.40 -11.22
C ASP A 36 -3.40 5.89 -11.12
N PRO A 37 -2.51 6.26 -12.06
CA PRO A 37 -1.12 5.81 -12.07
C PRO A 37 -0.33 6.26 -10.85
N THR A 38 -0.78 7.31 -10.15
CA THR A 38 -0.15 7.82 -8.93
C THR A 38 -0.07 6.75 -7.83
N TRP A 39 -0.96 5.74 -7.87
CA TRP A 39 -0.86 4.60 -6.96
C TRP A 39 0.39 3.74 -7.18
N ASN A 40 0.85 3.61 -8.42
CA ASN A 40 2.12 2.93 -8.72
C ASN A 40 3.30 3.78 -8.25
N ASP A 41 3.28 5.09 -8.55
CA ASP A 41 4.32 6.02 -8.10
C ASP A 41 4.43 6.02 -6.55
N LEU A 42 3.29 5.91 -5.87
CA LEU A 42 3.22 5.81 -4.41
C LEU A 42 3.81 4.48 -3.90
N VAL A 43 3.55 3.37 -4.60
CA VAL A 43 4.16 2.07 -4.27
C VAL A 43 5.67 2.14 -4.43
N ASP A 44 6.15 2.73 -5.52
CA ASP A 44 7.58 2.83 -5.80
C ASP A 44 8.27 3.71 -4.75
N PHE A 45 7.65 4.83 -4.35
CA PHE A 45 8.09 5.64 -3.21
C PHE A 45 8.21 4.80 -1.93
N PHE A 46 7.19 4.03 -1.57
CA PHE A 46 7.24 3.23 -0.35
C PHE A 46 8.25 2.07 -0.43
N ARG A 47 8.50 1.49 -1.61
CA ARG A 47 9.57 0.49 -1.78
C ARG A 47 10.95 1.06 -1.47
N GLU A 48 11.17 2.34 -1.77
CA GLU A 48 12.45 3.01 -1.54
C GLU A 48 12.60 3.54 -0.11
N HIS A 49 11.49 3.88 0.56
CA HIS A 49 11.48 4.62 1.82
C HIS A 49 11.00 3.84 3.04
N THR A 50 10.48 2.62 2.88
CA THR A 50 9.93 1.82 3.98
C THR A 50 10.35 0.35 3.87
N ASP A 51 10.30 -0.38 4.97
CA ASP A 51 10.64 -1.81 5.00
C ASP A 51 9.58 -2.69 4.32
N SER A 52 8.35 -2.17 4.18
CA SER A 52 7.21 -2.89 3.60
C SER A 52 6.27 -1.92 2.88
N TRP A 53 6.36 -1.89 1.55
CA TRP A 53 5.50 -1.03 0.74
C TRP A 53 4.01 -1.36 0.91
N SER A 54 3.68 -2.64 1.12
CA SER A 54 2.29 -3.08 1.28
C SER A 54 1.70 -2.58 2.60
N ASP A 55 2.46 -2.67 3.69
CA ASP A 55 2.02 -2.13 4.98
C ASP A 55 1.98 -0.61 4.97
N ALA A 56 2.90 0.05 4.26
CA ALA A 56 2.89 1.50 4.10
C ALA A 56 1.64 1.98 3.34
N ILE A 57 1.21 1.27 2.29
CA ILE A 57 -0.07 1.56 1.62
C ILE A 57 -1.24 1.37 2.60
N CYS A 58 -1.21 0.34 3.43
CA CYS A 58 -2.27 0.12 4.42
C CYS A 58 -2.34 1.26 5.44
N VAL A 59 -1.20 1.69 5.99
CA VAL A 59 -1.09 2.84 6.91
C VAL A 59 -1.59 4.12 6.24
N TYR A 60 -1.18 4.37 4.99
CA TYR A 60 -1.60 5.53 4.20
C TYR A 60 -3.13 5.56 4.03
N CYS A 61 -3.72 4.47 3.53
CA CYS A 61 -5.16 4.35 3.29
C CYS A 61 -5.96 4.46 4.60
N ALA A 62 -5.53 3.74 5.64
CA ALA A 62 -6.18 3.74 6.94
C ALA A 62 -6.19 5.13 7.58
N THR A 63 -5.09 5.88 7.43
CA THR A 63 -4.98 7.26 7.91
C THR A 63 -5.80 8.24 7.08
N ARG A 64 -5.72 8.15 5.74
CA ARG A 64 -6.41 9.05 4.81
C ARG A 64 -7.92 8.94 4.90
N TRP A 65 -8.45 7.72 4.98
CA TRP A 65 -9.89 7.47 4.98
C TRP A 65 -10.46 7.18 6.36
N ASN A 66 -9.62 7.20 7.39
CA ASN A 66 -10.01 6.93 8.77
C ASN A 66 -10.68 5.54 8.92
N GLU A 67 -10.03 4.51 8.37
CA GLU A 67 -10.48 3.11 8.35
C GLU A 67 -9.47 2.20 9.09
N SER A 68 -9.93 1.03 9.54
CA SER A 68 -9.03 0.04 10.14
C SER A 68 -8.11 -0.58 9.07
N ILE A 69 -6.97 -1.13 9.47
CA ILE A 69 -6.06 -1.85 8.57
C ILE A 69 -6.77 -3.06 7.95
N ASP A 70 -7.61 -3.75 8.72
CA ASP A 70 -8.37 -4.91 8.25
C ASP A 70 -9.37 -4.53 7.14
N ASP A 71 -10.09 -3.42 7.31
CA ASP A 71 -11.03 -2.93 6.30
C ASP A 71 -10.30 -2.51 5.02
N VAL A 72 -9.14 -1.88 5.16
CA VAL A 72 -8.28 -1.53 4.01
C VAL A 72 -7.84 -2.79 3.30
N ASN A 73 -7.20 -3.74 4.00
CA ASN A 73 -6.74 -5.01 3.45
C ASN A 73 -7.84 -5.73 2.67
N MET A 74 -9.04 -5.85 3.26
CA MET A 74 -10.17 -6.52 2.61
C MET A 74 -10.59 -5.85 1.29
N ARG A 75 -10.47 -4.52 1.19
CA ARG A 75 -10.87 -3.76 -0.01
C ARG A 75 -9.77 -3.70 -1.07
N THR A 76 -8.51 -3.80 -0.66
CA THR A 76 -7.35 -3.62 -1.53
C THR A 76 -6.65 -4.93 -1.89
N ASP A 77 -7.08 -6.07 -1.34
CA ASP A 77 -6.50 -7.41 -1.56
C ASP A 77 -6.26 -7.74 -3.04
N SER A 78 -7.29 -7.58 -3.87
CA SER A 78 -7.19 -7.85 -5.31
C SER A 78 -6.24 -6.88 -6.03
N TRP A 79 -6.10 -5.66 -5.53
CA TRP A 79 -5.16 -4.68 -6.07
C TRP A 79 -3.74 -5.01 -5.64
N PHE A 80 -3.53 -5.38 -4.38
CA PHE A 80 -2.23 -5.85 -3.88
C PHE A 80 -1.72 -7.05 -4.67
N ALA A 81 -2.56 -8.06 -4.93
CA ALA A 81 -2.17 -9.20 -5.75
C ALA A 81 -1.76 -8.80 -7.18
N SER A 82 -2.46 -7.83 -7.77
CA SER A 82 -2.12 -7.30 -9.09
C SER A 82 -0.81 -6.50 -9.08
N THR A 83 -0.58 -5.70 -8.04
CA THR A 83 0.63 -4.88 -7.88
C THR A 83 1.85 -5.75 -7.59
N LEU A 84 1.72 -6.74 -6.72
CA LEU A 84 2.80 -7.70 -6.45
C LEU A 84 3.23 -8.39 -7.75
N ARG A 85 2.26 -8.85 -8.56
CA ARG A 85 2.57 -9.42 -9.86
C ARG A 85 3.25 -8.43 -10.80
N ARG A 86 2.86 -7.15 -10.80
CA ARG A 86 3.56 -6.11 -11.58
C ARG A 86 5.03 -6.01 -11.16
N LEU A 87 5.28 -5.93 -9.85
CA LEU A 87 6.61 -5.78 -9.27
C LEU A 87 7.48 -7.02 -9.56
N ASP A 88 6.93 -8.22 -9.41
CA ASP A 88 7.62 -9.47 -9.75
C ASP A 88 8.08 -9.49 -11.21
N LEU A 89 7.28 -8.92 -12.13
CA LEU A 89 7.61 -8.84 -13.55
C LEU A 89 8.64 -7.75 -13.88
N GLU A 90 8.70 -6.69 -13.08
CA GLU A 90 9.72 -5.66 -13.20
C GLU A 90 11.08 -6.17 -12.70
N ASP A 91 11.06 -6.94 -11.61
CA ASP A 91 12.26 -7.52 -11.00
C ASP A 91 12.75 -8.75 -11.81
N ASP A 92 11.84 -9.58 -12.34
CA ASP A 92 12.12 -10.73 -13.21
C ASP A 92 11.12 -10.82 -14.37
N PRO A 93 11.46 -10.25 -15.55
CA PRO A 93 10.61 -10.32 -16.74
C PRO A 93 10.30 -11.74 -17.24
N ASP A 94 11.12 -12.73 -16.88
CA ASP A 94 10.96 -14.13 -17.31
C ASP A 94 10.08 -14.95 -16.33
N ALA A 95 9.66 -14.38 -15.20
CA ALA A 95 8.79 -15.03 -14.22
C ALA A 95 7.43 -15.49 -14.80
N ILE A 96 7.01 -14.96 -15.95
CA ILE A 96 5.79 -15.38 -16.68
C ILE A 96 5.89 -16.82 -17.20
N VAL A 97 7.10 -17.32 -17.49
CA VAL A 97 7.28 -18.55 -18.28
C VAL A 97 7.09 -19.84 -17.46
N SER A 98 7.01 -19.77 -16.12
CA SER A 98 6.97 -20.96 -15.26
C SER A 98 5.58 -21.55 -14.97
N PHE A 99 4.54 -21.12 -15.70
CA PHE A 99 3.20 -21.75 -15.66
C PHE A 99 2.84 -22.34 -17.03
N ASN A 100 3.49 -23.46 -17.39
CA ASN A 100 3.02 -24.38 -18.43
C ASN A 100 3.26 -25.82 -17.98
#